data_AF-A0A6B3I720-F1
#
_entry.id   AF-A0A6B3I720-F1
#
_cell.length_a   1.000
_cell.length_b   1.000
_cell.length_c   1.000
_cell.angle_alpha   90.00
_cell.angle_beta   90.00
_cell.angle_gamma   90.00
#
_symmetry.space_group_name_H-M   'P 1'
#
loop_
_entity.id
_entity.type
_entity.pdbx_description
1 polymer ?
#
loop_
_entity_poly.entity_id
_entity_poly.type
_entity_poly.pdbx_seq_one_letter_code
_entity_poly.pdbx_strand_id
1 'polypeptide(L)'
;ETSCDETGVGIVRGTTLLADAVASSVDTHARYGGVVPEIASRAHLEAMVPTIERALKEAGISARDLDGIAVTSGPGLAGALLVGVSAAKAYAYALNKPLYGVNHLASHICV
;
A
#
# COMPACT_ATOMS: atom_id res chain seq x y z
N GLU A 1 0.65 -0.66 -1.83
CA GLU A 1 2.04 -1.03 -2.22
C GLU A 1 2.93 -0.89 -0.99
N THR A 2 3.66 -1.96 -0.63
CA THR A 2 4.59 -2.02 0.52
C THR A 2 5.73 -3.01 0.26
N SER A 3 6.15 -3.17 -1.00
CA SER A 3 7.14 -4.19 -1.40
C SER A 3 8.56 -3.86 -0.96
N CYS A 4 8.90 -2.58 -0.75
CA CYS A 4 10.25 -2.14 -0.41
C CYS A 4 10.25 -1.09 0.73
N ASP A 5 10.37 0.20 0.42
CA ASP A 5 10.55 1.27 1.40
C ASP A 5 9.53 2.41 1.29
N GLU A 6 8.63 2.36 0.30
CA GLU A 6 7.44 3.22 0.23
C GLU A 6 6.14 2.50 0.63
N THR A 7 5.33 3.17 1.43
CA THR A 7 3.92 2.84 1.66
C THR A 7 3.07 3.65 0.70
N GLY A 8 2.53 3.00 -0.33
CA GLY A 8 1.68 3.63 -1.33
C GLY A 8 0.23 3.14 -1.25
N VAL A 9 -0.73 4.08 -1.31
CA VAL A 9 -2.16 3.80 -1.40
C VAL A 9 -2.75 4.63 -2.53
N GLY A 10 -3.20 3.96 -3.59
CA GLY A 10 -3.92 4.58 -4.70
C GLY A 10 -5.41 4.21 -4.68
N ILE A 11 -6.26 5.13 -5.12
CA ILE A 11 -7.69 4.91 -5.35
C ILE A 11 -8.00 5.25 -6.81
N VAL A 12 -8.60 4.31 -7.52
CA VAL A 12 -8.94 4.46 -8.95
C VAL A 12 -10.41 4.16 -9.19
N ARG A 13 -11.02 4.85 -10.16
CA ARG A 13 -12.37 4.57 -10.68
C ARG A 13 -12.29 4.40 -12.18
N GLY A 14 -12.42 3.16 -12.66
CA GLY A 14 -12.09 2.84 -14.05
C GLY A 14 -10.63 3.16 -14.31
N THR A 15 -10.37 4.05 -15.27
CA THR A 15 -9.02 4.54 -15.61
C THR A 15 -8.68 5.88 -14.97
N THR A 16 -9.54 6.41 -14.10
CA THR A 16 -9.33 7.70 -13.44
C THR A 16 -8.69 7.50 -12.08
N LEU A 17 -7.53 8.11 -11.87
CA LEU A 17 -6.90 8.22 -10.56
C LEU A 17 -7.64 9.26 -9.70
N LEU A 18 -8.11 8.84 -8.53
CA LEU A 18 -8.81 9.70 -7.57
C LEU A 18 -7.91 10.16 -6.42
N ALA A 19 -6.94 9.33 -6.03
CA ALA A 19 -5.93 9.67 -5.03
C ALA A 19 -4.67 8.82 -5.21
N ASP A 20 -3.52 9.41 -4.90
CA ASP A 20 -2.23 8.73 -4.82
C ASP A 20 -1.45 9.23 -3.59
N ALA A 21 -1.57 8.50 -2.48
CA ALA A 21 -0.92 8.85 -1.22
C ALA A 21 0.31 7.98 -0.98
N VAL A 22 1.46 8.62 -0.78
CA VAL A 22 2.74 7.95 -0.52
C VAL A 22 3.32 8.39 0.83
N ALA A 23 3.97 7.46 1.53
CA ALA A 23 4.88 7.72 2.63
C ALA A 23 6.18 6.96 2.38
N SER A 24 7.30 7.68 2.33
CA SER A 24 8.61 7.11 2.06
C SER A 24 9.44 7.01 3.33
N SER A 25 10.20 5.91 3.47
CA SER A 25 11.16 5.71 4.55
C SER A 25 12.63 5.88 4.11
N VAL A 26 12.89 6.33 2.88
CA VAL A 26 14.23 6.46 2.27
C VAL A 26 15.23 7.17 3.19
N ASP A 27 14.85 8.30 3.79
CA ASP A 27 15.74 9.09 4.65
C ASP A 27 16.20 8.32 5.90
N THR A 28 15.38 7.37 6.37
CA THR A 28 15.72 6.53 7.53
C THR A 28 16.78 5.47 7.15
N HIS A 29 16.80 5.06 5.89
CA HIS A 29 17.76 4.08 5.35
C HIS A 29 19.09 4.71 4.92
N ALA A 30 19.11 6.03 4.65
CA ALA A 30 20.26 6.74 4.10
C ALA A 30 21.55 6.53 4.92
N ARG A 31 21.45 6.51 6.25
CA ARG A 31 22.60 6.28 7.15
C ARG A 31 23.20 4.88 7.09
N TYR A 32 22.48 3.92 6.50
CA TYR A 32 22.88 2.51 6.40
C TYR A 32 23.39 2.14 4.99
N GLY A 33 23.32 3.07 4.02
CA GLY A 33 23.77 2.83 2.65
C GLY A 33 22.86 1.88 1.85
N GLY A 34 21.64 1.61 2.33
CA GLY A 34 20.68 0.73 1.68
C GLY A 34 19.48 0.44 2.57
N VAL A 35 18.42 -0.13 1.98
CA VAL A 35 17.19 -0.48 2.69
C VAL A 35 17.46 -1.54 3.75
N VAL A 36 17.11 -1.23 5.01
CA VAL A 36 17.16 -2.18 6.12
C VAL A 36 15.77 -2.81 6.30
N PRO A 37 15.59 -4.12 6.04
CA PRO A 37 14.26 -4.73 5.96
C PRO A 37 13.37 -4.58 7.19
N GLU A 38 13.94 -4.68 8.40
CA GLU A 38 13.20 -4.50 9.65
C GLU A 38 12.72 -3.06 9.84
N ILE A 39 13.56 -2.07 9.48
CA ILE A 39 13.20 -0.65 9.57
C ILE A 39 12.07 -0.33 8.58
N ALA A 40 12.17 -0.85 7.35
CA ALA A 40 11.12 -0.67 6.34
C ALA A 40 9.78 -1.27 6.80
N SER A 41 9.82 -2.49 7.35
CA SER A 41 8.62 -3.17 7.87
C SER A 41 7.92 -2.35 8.97
N ARG A 42 8.69 -1.75 9.89
CA ARG A 42 8.15 -0.87 10.94
C ARG A 42 7.58 0.43 10.36
N ALA A 43 8.30 1.05 9.42
CA ALA A 43 7.83 2.26 8.76
C ALA A 43 6.49 2.02 8.04
N HIS A 44 6.30 0.87 7.39
CA HIS A 44 5.01 0.51 6.80
C HIS A 44 3.89 0.38 7.84
N LEU A 45 4.16 -0.24 9.01
CA LEU A 45 3.16 -0.36 10.07
C LEU A 45 2.69 1.00 10.57
N GLU A 46 3.63 1.92 10.80
CA GLU A 46 3.35 3.28 11.28
C GLU A 46 2.62 4.10 10.21
N ALA A 47 3.02 3.96 8.94
CA ALA A 47 2.49 4.76 7.84
C ALA A 47 1.18 4.23 7.25
N MET A 48 0.81 2.97 7.48
CA MET A 48 -0.31 2.31 6.79
C MET A 48 -1.63 3.07 6.99
N VAL A 49 -2.09 3.21 8.23
CA VAL A 49 -3.39 3.84 8.53
C VAL A 49 -3.41 5.31 8.10
N PRO A 50 -2.41 6.15 8.44
CA PRO A 50 -2.38 7.54 7.98
C PRO A 50 -2.39 7.68 6.45
N THR A 51 -1.75 6.76 5.73
CA THR A 51 -1.70 6.82 4.26
C THR A 51 -3.05 6.44 3.64
N ILE A 52 -3.74 5.44 4.19
CA ILE A 52 -5.10 5.09 3.77
C ILE A 52 -6.08 6.24 4.03
N GLU A 53 -6.03 6.84 5.22
CA GLU A 53 -6.90 7.97 5.57
C GLU A 53 -6.67 9.19 4.66
N ARG A 54 -5.40 9.49 4.32
CA ARG A 54 -5.07 10.53 3.34
C ARG A 54 -5.66 10.22 1.97
N ALA A 55 -5.48 9.00 1.47
CA ALA A 55 -6.01 8.60 0.16
C ALA A 55 -7.54 8.70 0.09
N LEU A 56 -8.25 8.22 1.12
CA LEU A 56 -9.72 8.32 1.19
C LEU A 56 -10.20 9.78 1.22
N LYS A 57 -9.51 10.61 2.00
CA LYS A 57 -9.80 12.05 2.10
C LYS A 57 -9.57 12.76 0.76
N GLU A 58 -8.46 12.48 0.09
CA GLU A 58 -8.12 13.06 -1.22
C GLU A 58 -9.12 12.64 -2.30
N ALA A 59 -9.52 11.37 -2.33
CA ALA A 59 -10.54 10.85 -3.24
C ALA A 59 -11.95 11.36 -2.92
N GLY A 60 -12.18 11.92 -1.72
CA GLY A 60 -13.49 12.41 -1.28
C GLY A 60 -14.53 11.30 -1.07
N ILE A 61 -14.09 10.09 -0.71
CA ILE A 61 -14.96 8.92 -0.52
C ILE A 61 -14.78 8.26 0.85
N SER A 62 -15.76 7.46 1.24
CA SER A 62 -15.65 6.55 2.38
C SER A 62 -15.02 5.23 1.94
N ALA A 63 -14.37 4.52 2.87
CA ALA A 63 -13.87 3.17 2.63
C ALA A 63 -14.97 2.19 2.18
N ARG A 64 -16.23 2.43 2.58
CA ARG A 64 -17.38 1.60 2.18
C ARG A 64 -17.75 1.75 0.70
N ASP A 65 -17.34 2.84 0.06
CA ASP A 65 -17.61 3.13 -1.35
C ASP A 65 -16.65 2.38 -2.28
N LEU A 66 -15.64 1.68 -1.73
CA LEU A 66 -14.73 0.85 -2.51
C LEU A 66 -15.42 -0.42 -2.99
N ASP A 67 -15.17 -0.80 -4.25
CA ASP A 67 -15.71 -2.03 -4.84
C ASP A 67 -14.81 -3.25 -4.63
N GLY A 68 -13.51 -3.03 -4.39
CA GLY A 68 -12.52 -4.07 -4.17
C GLY A 68 -11.20 -3.51 -3.66
N ILE A 69 -10.34 -4.39 -3.17
CA ILE A 69 -9.02 -4.02 -2.63
C ILE A 69 -7.95 -4.81 -3.37
N ALA A 70 -6.94 -4.12 -3.88
CA ALA A 70 -5.77 -4.73 -4.50
C ALA A 70 -4.53 -4.47 -3.63
N VAL A 71 -3.66 -5.46 -3.51
CA VAL A 71 -2.43 -5.36 -2.70
C VAL A 71 -1.29 -6.13 -3.34
N THR A 72 -0.11 -5.54 -3.30
CA THR A 72 1.11 -6.17 -3.79
C THR A 72 1.41 -7.43 -3.00
N SER A 73 1.40 -8.59 -3.66
CA SER A 73 1.71 -9.89 -3.07
C SER A 73 3.14 -10.35 -3.36
N GLY A 74 3.86 -9.64 -4.23
CA GLY A 74 5.27 -9.81 -4.51
C GLY A 74 5.64 -9.49 -5.96
N PRO A 75 6.93 -9.53 -6.33
CA PRO A 75 8.08 -9.72 -5.44
C PRO A 75 8.30 -8.53 -4.49
N GLY A 76 9.11 -8.71 -3.45
CA GLY A 76 9.41 -7.68 -2.46
C GLY A 76 9.99 -8.25 -1.16
N LEU A 77 10.29 -7.37 -0.21
CA LEU A 77 10.77 -7.72 1.12
C LEU A 77 9.65 -8.42 1.91
N ALA A 78 9.89 -9.63 2.42
CA ALA A 78 8.85 -10.45 3.03
C ALA A 78 8.12 -9.76 4.21
N GLY A 79 8.85 -9.08 5.09
CA GLY A 79 8.27 -8.33 6.21
C GLY A 79 7.41 -7.15 5.75
N ALA A 80 7.89 -6.41 4.76
CA ALA A 80 7.19 -5.28 4.18
C ALA A 80 5.89 -5.69 3.45
N LEU A 81 5.96 -6.75 2.65
CA LEU A 81 4.79 -7.36 1.99
C LEU A 81 3.75 -7.84 3.00
N LEU A 82 4.20 -8.46 4.11
CA LEU A 82 3.29 -8.97 5.13
C LEU A 82 2.43 -7.86 5.75
N VAL A 83 2.99 -6.65 5.94
CA VAL A 83 2.26 -5.50 6.46
C VAL A 83 1.13 -5.09 5.51
N GLY A 84 1.46 -4.88 4.23
CA GLY A 84 0.46 -4.52 3.21
C GLY A 84 -0.62 -5.58 3.04
N VAL A 85 -0.23 -6.85 2.88
CA VAL A 85 -1.18 -7.96 2.70
C VAL A 85 -2.10 -8.13 3.92
N SER A 86 -1.57 -7.97 5.14
CA SER A 86 -2.37 -8.09 6.36
C SER A 86 -3.38 -6.95 6.48
N ALA A 87 -2.96 -5.71 6.20
CA ALA A 87 -3.86 -4.56 6.18
C ALA A 87 -4.97 -4.76 5.13
N ALA A 88 -4.61 -5.09 3.89
CA ALA A 88 -5.57 -5.30 2.82
C ALA A 88 -6.59 -6.40 3.13
N LYS A 89 -6.14 -7.53 3.72
CA LYS A 89 -7.04 -8.59 4.22
C LYS A 89 -8.01 -8.08 5.28
N ALA A 90 -7.53 -7.30 6.24
CA ALA A 90 -8.36 -6.73 7.30
C ALA A 90 -9.44 -5.81 6.73
N TYR A 91 -9.09 -4.91 5.81
CA TYR A 91 -10.06 -4.03 5.14
C TYR A 91 -11.06 -4.80 4.29
N ALA A 92 -10.59 -5.76 3.49
CA ALA A 92 -11.46 -6.59 2.65
C ALA A 92 -12.47 -7.39 3.48
N TYR A 93 -12.01 -7.98 4.59
CA TYR A 93 -12.87 -8.70 5.51
C TYR A 93 -13.88 -7.76 6.19
N ALA A 94 -13.43 -6.62 6.73
CA ALA A 94 -14.29 -5.69 7.45
C ALA A 94 -15.35 -5.01 6.55
N LEU A 95 -15.00 -4.74 5.29
CA LEU A 95 -15.87 -4.08 4.32
C LEU A 95 -16.70 -5.08 3.49
N ASN A 96 -16.45 -6.38 3.65
CA ASN A 96 -17.00 -7.45 2.83
C ASN A 96 -16.79 -7.20 1.31
N LYS A 97 -15.53 -6.93 0.93
CA LYS A 97 -15.12 -6.62 -0.44
C LYS A 97 -14.13 -7.66 -0.96
N PRO A 98 -14.10 -7.93 -2.28
CA PRO A 98 -13.10 -8.81 -2.87
C PRO A 98 -11.68 -8.27 -2.67
N LEU A 99 -10.74 -9.20 -2.51
CA LEU A 99 -9.31 -8.94 -2.34
C LEU A 99 -8.52 -9.54 -3.50
N TYR A 100 -7.62 -8.76 -4.08
CA TYR A 100 -6.77 -9.16 -5.18
C TYR A 100 -5.29 -9.00 -4.81
N GLY A 101 -4.54 -10.09 -4.89
CA GLY A 101 -3.07 -10.04 -4.82
C GLY A 101 -2.51 -9.69 -6.18
N VAL A 102 -1.74 -8.61 -6.28
CA VAL A 102 -1.13 -8.14 -7.53
C VAL A 102 0.38 -8.34 -7.53
N ASN A 103 0.92 -8.67 -8.70
CA ASN A 103 2.35 -8.76 -8.88
C ASN A 103 2.94 -7.35 -9.05
N HIS A 104 3.96 -7.02 -8.27
CA HIS A 104 4.59 -5.69 -8.25
C HIS A 104 5.09 -5.27 -9.64
N LEU A 105 5.80 -6.16 -10.35
CA LEU A 105 6.37 -5.85 -11.66
C LEU A 105 5.29 -5.73 -12.73
N ALA A 106 4.25 -6.58 -12.68
CA ALA A 106 3.12 -6.45 -13.59
C ALA A 106 2.39 -5.11 -13.39
N SER A 107 2.23 -4.65 -12.14
CA SER A 107 1.63 -3.36 -11.83
C SER A 107 2.43 -2.17 -12.39
N HIS A 108 3.75 -2.27 -12.48
CA HIS A 108 4.57 -1.24 -13.14
C HIS A 108 4.34 -1.15 -14.66
N ILE A 109 3.95 -2.26 -15.30
CA ILE A 109 3.76 -2.32 -16.76
C ILE A 109 2.34 -1.90 -17.14
N CYS A 110 1.36 -2.22 -16.30
CA CYS A 110 -0.04 -1.87 -16.52
C CYS A 110 -0.28 -0.39 -16.19
N VAL A 111 0.06 0.50 -17.11
CA VAL A 111 -0.28 1.94 -17.11
C VAL A 111 -1.56 2.19 -17.89
#